data_AF-A0A7J9ZW37-F1
#
_entry.id   AF-A0A7J9ZW37-F1
#
_cell.length_a   1.000
_cell.length_b   1.000
_cell.length_c   1.000
_cell.angle_alpha   90.00
_cell.angle_beta   90.00
_cell.angle_gamma   90.00
#
_symmetry.space_group_name_H-M   'P 1'
#
loop_
_entity.id
_entity.type
_entity.pdbx_description
1 polymer ?
#
loop_
_entity_poly.entity_id
_entity_poly.type
_entity_poly.pdbx_seq_one_letter_code
_entity_poly.pdbx_strand_id
1 'polypeptide(L)'
;MALFRRRPSRSASVAPAIAEFWAWWPEVGRQLAETSSDELPEDLGERLMARIQAIHPELSWSVREGARARRALIVSSGGHAELRGVAERWLRAAPEAGPDWEFLSAFPPAPDDLDAAVDFEGHELDLGHVSLGLRVDGRRARVDITAYHPDFAFLPDEARAVIAAHVLTAALGEDQVARWIGAVNTVTERPLDALPPSSLPAVVDQLAQTHAAPSWLTGEGRTARGHPALIAVRFPLRRVDFPLYEQHIVVGLPYQHSGPDRLPVDPSGASLRGFADTGLALVPGAVLVAHETGDDQRVFHLYADPESGAAAAIEQLAAGWSEGRARVSTTSDPSWAAIEAYMY
;
A
#
# COMPACT_ATOMS: atom_id res chain seq x y z
N MET A 1 -37.82 -23.09 -4.23
CA MET A 1 -36.56 -22.77 -4.94
C MET A 1 -36.23 -21.31 -4.67
N ALA A 2 -35.30 -21.07 -3.74
CA ALA A 2 -34.88 -19.72 -3.38
C ALA A 2 -33.74 -19.30 -4.30
N LEU A 3 -34.02 -18.33 -5.18
CA LEU A 3 -33.02 -17.67 -6.02
C LEU A 3 -32.21 -16.72 -5.15
N PHE A 4 -31.04 -17.19 -4.69
CA PHE A 4 -30.01 -16.34 -4.11
C PHE A 4 -29.50 -15.38 -5.19
N ARG A 5 -30.02 -14.15 -5.20
CA ARG A 5 -29.44 -13.05 -5.97
C ARG A 5 -28.18 -12.60 -5.22
N ARG A 6 -27.03 -13.18 -5.59
CA ARG A 6 -25.70 -12.67 -5.20
C ARG A 6 -25.69 -11.17 -5.53
N ARG A 7 -25.54 -10.31 -4.52
CA ARG A 7 -25.10 -8.93 -4.77
C ARG A 7 -23.80 -9.04 -5.56
N PRO A 8 -23.65 -8.36 -6.72
CA PRO A 8 -22.35 -8.30 -7.37
C PRO A 8 -21.35 -7.76 -6.33
N SER A 9 -20.19 -8.41 -6.22
CA SER A 9 -19.10 -7.88 -5.42
C SER A 9 -18.80 -6.46 -5.93
N ARG A 10 -18.56 -5.50 -5.03
CA ARG A 10 -18.16 -4.13 -5.43
C ARG A 10 -16.99 -4.13 -6.42
N SER A 11 -16.12 -5.15 -6.38
CA SER A 11 -15.05 -5.38 -7.36
C SER A 11 -15.54 -5.56 -8.80
N ALA A 12 -16.72 -6.13 -9.03
CA ALA A 12 -17.24 -6.39 -10.38
C ALA A 12 -17.73 -5.12 -11.10
N SER A 13 -18.01 -4.02 -10.38
CA SER A 13 -18.44 -2.75 -10.95
C SER A 13 -17.30 -1.76 -11.22
N VAL A 14 -16.11 -1.99 -10.67
CA VAL A 14 -14.97 -1.06 -10.77
C VAL A 14 -14.37 -1.03 -12.18
N ALA A 15 -14.10 -2.20 -12.78
CA ALA A 15 -13.45 -2.26 -14.09
C ALA A 15 -14.28 -1.60 -15.22
N PRO A 16 -15.61 -1.83 -15.33
CA PRO A 16 -16.44 -1.08 -16.28
C PRO A 16 -16.42 0.43 -16.04
N ALA A 17 -16.49 0.89 -14.79
CA ALA A 17 -16.45 2.32 -14.47
C ALA A 17 -15.12 2.98 -14.85
N ILE A 18 -13.99 2.28 -14.64
CA ILE A 18 -12.67 2.74 -15.11
C ILE A 18 -12.64 2.85 -16.63
N ALA A 19 -13.15 1.85 -17.36
CA ALA A 19 -13.22 1.90 -18.82
C ALA A 19 -14.11 3.06 -19.32
N GLU A 20 -15.25 3.28 -18.68
CA GLU A 20 -16.14 4.40 -18.99
C GLU A 20 -15.50 5.76 -18.70
N PHE A 21 -14.74 5.90 -17.62
CA PHE A 21 -13.95 7.10 -17.32
C PHE A 21 -12.99 7.42 -18.48
N TRP A 22 -12.19 6.43 -18.90
CA TRP A 22 -11.19 6.64 -19.94
C TRP A 22 -11.77 6.80 -21.34
N ALA A 23 -12.93 6.20 -21.63
CA ALA A 23 -13.65 6.46 -22.88
C ALA A 23 -14.20 7.89 -22.96
N TRP A 24 -14.51 8.50 -21.82
CA TRP A 24 -15.01 9.87 -21.70
C TRP A 24 -13.89 10.92 -21.65
N TRP A 25 -12.71 10.56 -21.13
CA TRP A 25 -11.58 11.46 -20.88
C TRP A 25 -11.14 12.34 -22.06
N PRO A 26 -11.03 11.85 -23.33
CA PRO A 26 -10.48 12.65 -24.43
C PRO A 26 -11.22 13.96 -24.72
N GLU A 27 -12.51 14.04 -24.35
CA GLU A 27 -13.28 15.27 -24.49
C GLU A 27 -12.99 16.27 -23.37
N VAL A 28 -12.98 15.80 -22.13
CA VAL A 28 -12.82 16.66 -20.95
C VAL A 28 -11.36 17.02 -20.68
N GLY A 29 -10.43 16.10 -20.90
CA GLY A 29 -9.00 16.36 -20.79
C GLY A 29 -8.55 17.50 -21.72
N ARG A 30 -9.15 17.63 -22.92
CA ARG A 30 -8.87 18.73 -23.84
C ARG A 30 -9.37 20.07 -23.30
N GLN A 31 -10.63 20.14 -22.87
CA GLN A 31 -11.23 21.33 -22.26
C GLN A 31 -10.43 21.80 -21.03
N LEU A 32 -10.01 20.85 -20.20
CA LEU A 32 -9.19 21.11 -19.02
C LEU A 32 -7.78 21.57 -19.37
N ALA A 33 -7.13 21.03 -20.42
CA ALA A 33 -5.81 21.48 -20.85
C ALA A 33 -5.83 22.91 -21.43
N GLU A 34 -6.92 23.31 -22.07
CA GLU A 34 -7.08 24.66 -22.62
C GLU A 34 -7.34 25.73 -21.55
N THR A 35 -7.73 25.31 -20.34
CA THR A 35 -7.92 26.21 -19.21
C THR A 35 -6.58 26.85 -18.83
N SER A 36 -6.53 28.18 -18.76
CA SER A 36 -5.32 28.93 -18.41
C SER A 36 -5.23 29.26 -16.91
N SER A 37 -6.34 29.08 -16.18
CA SER A 37 -6.39 29.20 -14.72
C SER A 37 -5.90 27.92 -14.05
N ASP A 38 -5.24 28.08 -12.91
CA ASP A 38 -4.92 26.98 -11.98
C ASP A 38 -6.19 26.44 -11.31
N GLU A 39 -7.21 27.28 -11.16
CA GLU A 39 -8.53 26.88 -10.69
C GLU A 39 -9.35 26.24 -11.82
N LEU A 40 -9.92 25.07 -11.51
CA LEU A 40 -10.81 24.36 -12.41
C LEU A 40 -12.19 25.05 -12.46
N PRO A 41 -12.80 25.20 -13.65
CA PRO A 41 -14.21 25.57 -13.75
C PRO A 41 -15.08 24.61 -12.93
N GLU A 42 -16.01 25.15 -12.15
CA GLU A 42 -16.85 24.40 -11.20
C GLU A 42 -17.59 23.25 -11.90
N ASP A 43 -18.17 23.49 -13.07
CA ASP A 43 -18.90 22.49 -13.86
C ASP A 43 -18.01 21.32 -14.31
N LEU A 44 -16.75 21.61 -14.69
CA LEU A 44 -15.77 20.59 -15.06
C LEU A 44 -15.31 19.80 -13.84
N GLY A 45 -15.11 20.48 -12.71
CA GLY A 45 -14.80 19.85 -11.41
C GLY A 45 -15.89 18.87 -10.97
N GLU A 46 -17.16 19.28 -11.01
CA GLU A 46 -18.31 18.43 -10.67
C GLU A 46 -18.40 17.20 -11.59
N ARG A 47 -18.21 17.39 -12.90
CA ARG A 47 -18.23 16.30 -13.88
C ARG A 47 -17.11 15.29 -13.63
N LEU A 48 -15.90 15.76 -13.31
CA LEU A 48 -14.76 14.91 -12.97
C LEU A 48 -15.01 14.15 -11.68
N MET A 49 -15.47 14.84 -10.63
CA MET A 49 -15.85 14.24 -9.35
C MET A 49 -16.88 13.11 -9.54
N ALA A 50 -17.95 13.36 -10.30
CA ALA A 50 -18.99 12.37 -10.55
C ALA A 50 -18.46 11.09 -11.22
N ARG A 51 -17.50 11.24 -12.16
CA ARG A 51 -16.87 10.10 -12.84
C ARG A 51 -15.95 9.30 -11.93
N ILE A 52 -15.23 9.97 -11.04
CA ILE A 52 -14.34 9.30 -10.06
C ILE A 52 -15.17 8.60 -8.99
N GLN A 53 -16.23 9.23 -8.48
CA GLN A 53 -17.15 8.62 -7.53
C GLN A 53 -17.89 7.40 -8.10
N ALA A 54 -18.13 7.38 -9.42
CA ALA A 54 -18.67 6.19 -10.11
C ALA A 54 -17.70 5.01 -10.11
N ILE A 55 -16.39 5.26 -10.06
CA ILE A 55 -15.37 4.22 -9.85
C ILE A 55 -15.41 3.76 -8.38
N HIS A 56 -15.23 4.71 -7.45
CA HIS A 56 -15.39 4.47 -6.02
C HIS A 56 -15.59 5.80 -5.26
N PRO A 57 -16.54 5.90 -4.32
CA PRO A 57 -16.88 7.16 -3.65
C PRO A 57 -15.80 7.71 -2.72
N GLU A 58 -14.89 6.86 -2.24
CA GLU A 58 -13.81 7.24 -1.32
C GLU A 58 -12.48 7.54 -2.05
N LEU A 59 -12.44 7.51 -3.38
CA LEU A 59 -11.26 7.99 -4.11
C LEU A 59 -11.18 9.52 -4.02
N SER A 60 -9.98 10.00 -3.79
CA SER A 60 -9.65 11.42 -3.84
C SER A 60 -9.04 11.77 -5.19
N TRP A 61 -9.10 13.04 -5.57
CA TRP A 61 -8.49 13.49 -6.81
C TRP A 61 -8.04 14.93 -6.74
N SER A 62 -7.09 15.27 -7.62
CA SER A 62 -6.60 16.63 -7.79
C SER A 62 -6.10 16.83 -9.21
N VAL A 63 -6.20 18.05 -9.72
CA VAL A 63 -5.46 18.50 -10.90
C VAL A 63 -4.38 19.48 -10.40
N ARG A 64 -3.13 19.26 -10.84
CA ARG A 64 -1.99 20.13 -10.51
C ARG A 64 -1.15 20.39 -11.75
N GLU A 65 -0.15 21.26 -11.64
CA GLU A 65 0.95 21.31 -12.59
C GLU A 65 1.63 19.94 -12.68
N GLY A 66 1.99 19.52 -13.89
CA GLY A 66 2.66 18.25 -14.11
C GLY A 66 4.19 18.38 -14.10
N ALA A 67 4.88 17.36 -13.61
CA ALA A 67 6.33 17.25 -13.66
C ALA A 67 6.85 16.94 -15.07
N ARG A 68 6.07 16.20 -15.88
CA ARG A 68 6.45 15.76 -17.24
C ARG A 68 5.48 16.19 -18.34
N ALA A 69 4.40 16.88 -17.96
CA ALA A 69 3.36 17.35 -18.85
C ALA A 69 2.81 18.68 -18.30
N ARG A 70 1.99 19.37 -19.09
CA ARG A 70 1.40 20.65 -18.66
C ARG A 70 0.57 20.51 -17.38
N ARG A 71 -0.17 19.41 -17.23
CA ARG A 71 -1.00 19.12 -16.05
C ARG A 71 -0.86 17.67 -15.62
N ALA A 72 -1.07 17.43 -14.34
CA ALA A 72 -1.23 16.10 -13.75
C ALA A 72 -2.67 15.91 -13.28
N LEU A 73 -3.30 14.81 -13.66
CA LEU A 73 -4.49 14.32 -12.97
C LEU A 73 -4.07 13.21 -11.99
N ILE A 74 -4.29 13.46 -10.71
CA ILE A 74 -4.02 12.53 -9.63
C ILE A 74 -5.36 11.92 -9.20
N VAL A 75 -5.47 10.60 -9.17
CA VAL A 75 -6.57 9.86 -8.54
C VAL A 75 -5.97 8.93 -7.51
N SER A 76 -6.30 9.16 -6.25
CA SER A 76 -5.59 8.59 -5.11
C SER A 76 -6.53 7.81 -4.20
N SER A 77 -5.97 6.79 -3.54
CA SER A 77 -6.62 6.06 -2.45
C SER A 77 -6.86 6.89 -1.19
N GLY A 78 -6.27 8.09 -1.06
CA GLY A 78 -6.39 8.91 0.15
C GLY A 78 -5.86 8.20 1.40
N GLY A 79 -4.85 7.34 1.25
CA GLY A 79 -4.34 6.49 2.34
C GLY A 79 -5.22 5.26 2.67
N HIS A 80 -6.39 5.09 2.04
CA HIS A 80 -7.20 3.88 2.18
C HIS A 80 -6.52 2.72 1.49
N ALA A 81 -5.94 1.84 2.30
CA ALA A 81 -5.10 0.78 1.81
C ALA A 81 -5.87 -0.04 0.76
N GLU A 82 -7.03 -0.59 1.09
CA GLU A 82 -7.91 -1.39 0.21
C GLU A 82 -8.27 -0.77 -1.14
N LEU A 83 -8.13 0.56 -1.31
CA LEU A 83 -8.41 1.26 -2.56
C LEU A 83 -7.17 1.47 -3.44
N ARG A 84 -5.96 1.21 -2.93
CA ARG A 84 -4.72 1.41 -3.69
C ARG A 84 -4.72 0.64 -5.01
N GLY A 85 -5.24 -0.59 -5.01
CA GLY A 85 -5.35 -1.40 -6.23
C GLY A 85 -6.36 -0.84 -7.24
N VAL A 86 -7.40 -0.14 -6.77
CA VAL A 86 -8.36 0.55 -7.64
C VAL A 86 -7.72 1.76 -8.32
N ALA A 87 -7.01 2.61 -7.56
CA ALA A 87 -6.29 3.76 -8.11
C ALA A 87 -5.20 3.32 -9.11
N GLU A 88 -4.50 2.22 -8.82
CA GLU A 88 -3.48 1.68 -9.73
C GLU A 88 -4.07 1.09 -11.01
N ARG A 89 -5.21 0.37 -10.94
CA ARG A 89 -5.93 -0.08 -12.14
C ARG A 89 -6.45 1.08 -12.97
N TRP A 90 -6.90 2.16 -12.33
CA TRP A 90 -7.29 3.39 -13.03
C TRP A 90 -6.10 3.94 -13.83
N LEU A 91 -4.93 4.07 -13.20
CA LEU A 91 -3.72 4.54 -13.88
C LEU A 91 -3.26 3.61 -15.01
N ARG A 92 -3.29 2.29 -14.81
CA ARG A 92 -2.90 1.32 -15.87
C ARG A 92 -3.82 1.33 -17.08
N ALA A 93 -5.07 1.74 -16.91
CA ALA A 93 -6.03 1.89 -17.99
C ALA A 93 -5.95 3.28 -18.68
N ALA A 94 -5.10 4.18 -18.18
CA ALA A 94 -4.90 5.50 -18.76
C ALA A 94 -4.36 5.41 -20.20
N PRO A 95 -4.70 6.37 -21.07
CA PRO A 95 -4.02 6.52 -22.34
C PRO A 95 -2.53 6.84 -22.13
N GLU A 96 -1.73 6.65 -23.17
CA GLU A 96 -0.32 7.04 -23.13
C GLU A 96 -0.19 8.52 -22.79
N ALA A 97 0.75 8.84 -21.89
CA ALA A 97 0.98 10.21 -21.46
C ALA A 97 1.42 11.08 -22.65
N GLY A 98 0.86 12.29 -22.71
CA GLY A 98 1.15 13.26 -23.77
C GLY A 98 1.72 14.55 -23.20
N PRO A 99 1.98 15.57 -24.04
CA PRO A 99 2.50 16.85 -23.57
C PRO A 99 1.53 17.59 -22.64
N ASP A 100 0.22 17.34 -22.76
CA ASP A 100 -0.79 18.03 -21.97
C ASP A 100 -1.06 17.38 -20.61
N TRP A 101 -0.94 16.05 -20.53
CA TRP A 101 -1.36 15.28 -19.36
C TRP A 101 -0.38 14.19 -18.97
N GLU A 102 -0.07 14.18 -17.67
CA GLU A 102 0.37 12.99 -16.95
C GLU A 102 -0.71 12.52 -15.96
N PHE A 103 -0.66 11.24 -15.62
CA PHE A 103 -1.63 10.59 -14.72
C PHE A 103 -0.88 9.94 -13.57
N LEU A 104 -1.42 10.07 -12.35
CA LEU A 104 -0.80 9.55 -11.13
C LEU A 104 -1.85 8.84 -10.28
N SER A 105 -1.49 7.68 -9.71
CA SER A 105 -2.36 6.91 -8.81
C SER A 105 -2.18 7.27 -7.32
N ALA A 106 -1.29 8.23 -7.01
CA ALA A 106 -0.92 8.66 -5.68
C ALA A 106 -0.41 10.10 -5.71
N PHE A 107 -0.57 10.84 -4.62
CA PHE A 107 -0.04 12.21 -4.52
C PHE A 107 1.50 12.22 -4.49
N PRO A 108 2.17 12.97 -5.38
CA PRO A 108 3.60 13.20 -5.27
C PRO A 108 3.90 14.14 -4.08
N PRO A 109 5.15 14.19 -3.60
CA PRO A 109 5.57 15.23 -2.67
C PRO A 109 5.33 16.62 -3.28
N ALA A 110 4.93 17.56 -2.45
CA ALA A 110 4.69 18.95 -2.78
C ALA A 110 5.30 19.85 -1.69
N PRO A 111 6.63 20.02 -1.68
CA PRO A 111 7.33 20.71 -0.61
C PRO A 111 6.95 22.19 -0.50
N ASP A 112 6.54 22.82 -1.61
CA ASP A 112 6.06 24.21 -1.60
C ASP A 112 4.77 24.38 -0.79
N ASP A 113 3.97 23.31 -0.64
CA ASP A 113 2.75 23.31 0.18
C ASP A 113 3.09 23.32 1.69
N LEU A 114 4.36 23.08 2.09
CA LEU A 114 4.75 23.04 3.51
C LEU A 114 4.84 24.41 4.18
N ASP A 115 5.01 25.48 3.39
CA ASP A 115 5.04 26.86 3.86
C ASP A 115 3.74 27.61 3.50
N ALA A 116 2.72 26.89 3.02
CA ALA A 116 1.44 27.47 2.63
C ALA A 116 0.51 27.68 3.84
N ALA A 117 -0.31 28.73 3.76
CA ALA A 117 -1.47 28.87 4.63
C ALA A 117 -2.60 27.98 4.10
N VAL A 118 -3.19 27.17 4.97
CA VAL A 118 -4.36 26.35 4.67
C VAL A 118 -5.54 26.80 5.51
N ASP A 119 -6.71 26.95 4.88
CA ASP A 119 -7.94 27.11 5.63
C ASP A 119 -8.42 25.73 6.10
N PHE A 120 -8.61 25.59 7.41
CA PHE A 120 -9.20 24.41 8.00
C PHE A 120 -10.39 24.82 8.89
N GLU A 121 -11.60 24.53 8.45
CA GLU A 121 -12.85 24.89 9.16
C GLU A 121 -12.95 26.39 9.51
N GLY A 122 -12.44 27.27 8.64
CA GLY A 122 -12.41 28.73 8.87
C GLY A 122 -11.27 29.21 9.77
N HIS A 123 -10.31 28.35 10.09
CA HIS A 123 -9.04 28.71 10.70
C HIS A 123 -7.94 28.69 9.65
N GLU A 124 -7.33 29.84 9.38
CA GLU A 124 -6.14 29.93 8.55
C GLU A 124 -4.93 29.45 9.37
N LEU A 125 -4.30 28.36 8.94
CA LEU A 125 -3.14 27.74 9.55
C LEU A 125 -1.94 27.86 8.62
N ASP A 126 -0.89 28.54 9.09
CA ASP A 126 0.41 28.59 8.40
C ASP A 126 1.19 27.30 8.67
N LEU A 127 1.29 26.44 7.65
CA LEU A 127 1.98 25.15 7.79
C LEU A 127 3.49 25.29 8.06
N GLY A 128 4.08 26.47 7.80
CA GLY A 128 5.48 26.77 8.13
C GLY A 128 5.78 26.73 9.62
N HIS A 129 4.76 26.82 10.48
CA HIS A 129 4.92 26.68 11.94
C HIS A 129 4.83 25.23 12.44
N VAL A 130 4.56 24.27 11.56
CA VAL A 130 4.54 22.86 11.95
C VAL A 130 5.94 22.40 12.33
N SER A 131 6.05 21.66 13.43
CA SER A 131 7.29 21.00 13.85
C SER A 131 7.01 19.55 14.20
N LEU A 132 7.98 18.68 13.91
CA LEU A 132 7.82 17.23 14.06
C LEU A 132 8.86 16.68 15.04
N GLY A 133 8.40 15.93 16.04
CA GLY A 133 9.23 14.97 16.75
C GLY A 133 9.32 13.68 15.94
N LEU A 134 10.53 13.18 15.70
CA LEU A 134 10.77 11.98 14.90
C LEU A 134 11.37 10.87 15.75
N ARG A 135 10.79 9.66 15.67
CA ARG A 135 11.35 8.47 16.31
C ARG A 135 11.48 7.33 15.31
N VAL A 136 12.72 7.03 14.93
CA VAL A 136 13.00 5.88 14.06
C VAL A 136 12.83 4.59 14.86
N ASP A 137 11.99 3.69 14.35
CA ASP A 137 11.81 2.33 14.83
C ASP A 137 12.46 1.35 13.86
N GLY A 138 13.69 0.94 14.17
CA GLY A 138 14.44 0.00 13.36
C GLY A 138 13.83 -1.41 13.31
N ARG A 139 12.96 -1.78 14.25
CA ARG A 139 12.29 -3.10 14.24
C ARG A 139 11.17 -3.14 13.22
N ARG A 140 10.44 -2.04 13.05
CA ARG A 140 9.42 -1.88 12.00
C ARG A 140 9.97 -1.30 10.70
N ALA A 141 11.20 -0.76 10.72
CA ALA A 141 11.77 0.07 9.67
C ALA A 141 10.83 1.23 9.30
N ARG A 142 10.31 1.93 10.31
CA ARG A 142 9.39 3.07 10.16
C ARG A 142 9.82 4.24 11.04
N VAL A 143 9.31 5.42 10.73
CA VAL A 143 9.47 6.64 11.53
C VAL A 143 8.12 6.97 12.15
N ASP A 144 8.03 6.94 13.47
CA ASP A 144 6.86 7.49 14.16
C ASP A 144 6.99 9.00 14.30
N ILE A 145 5.87 9.68 14.15
CA ILE A 145 5.77 11.13 14.06
C ILE A 145 4.99 11.66 15.26
N THR A 146 5.49 12.73 15.84
CA THR A 146 4.75 13.58 16.79
C THR A 146 4.64 14.97 16.20
N ALA A 147 3.49 15.30 15.62
CA ALA A 147 3.25 16.57 14.97
C ALA A 147 2.77 17.63 15.96
N TYR A 148 3.35 18.83 15.85
CA TYR A 148 2.99 19.99 16.63
C TYR A 148 2.75 21.18 15.70
N HIS A 149 1.73 21.97 16.03
CA HIS A 149 1.55 23.33 15.53
C HIS A 149 1.06 24.19 16.70
N PRO A 150 1.45 25.48 16.80
CA PRO A 150 0.98 26.36 17.88
C PRO A 150 -0.54 26.36 18.07
N ASP A 151 -1.29 26.35 16.97
CA ASP A 151 -2.75 26.39 17.01
C ASP A 151 -3.42 25.04 17.28
N PHE A 152 -2.66 23.94 17.37
CA PHE A 152 -3.25 22.65 17.74
C PHE A 152 -3.98 22.73 19.08
N ALA A 153 -3.53 23.58 20.02
CA ALA A 153 -4.22 23.80 21.29
C ALA A 153 -5.70 24.24 21.15
N PHE A 154 -6.09 24.80 19.99
CA PHE A 154 -7.44 25.29 19.72
C PHE A 154 -8.23 24.41 18.75
N LEU A 155 -7.60 23.39 18.17
CA LEU A 155 -8.23 22.48 17.20
C LEU A 155 -8.66 21.16 17.84
N PRO A 156 -9.75 20.53 17.36
CA PRO A 156 -10.12 19.18 17.75
C PRO A 156 -9.11 18.15 17.22
N ASP A 157 -9.03 16.98 17.86
CA ASP A 157 -8.04 15.95 17.52
C ASP A 157 -8.13 15.47 16.05
N GLU A 158 -9.35 15.40 15.49
CA GLU A 158 -9.59 15.04 14.09
C GLU A 158 -8.95 16.05 13.13
N ALA A 159 -9.15 17.35 13.35
CA ALA A 159 -8.52 18.41 12.57
C ALA A 159 -6.99 18.32 12.62
N ARG A 160 -6.42 18.10 13.82
CA ARG A 160 -4.97 17.93 13.97
C ARG A 160 -4.45 16.73 13.18
N ALA A 161 -5.18 15.61 13.20
CA ALA A 161 -4.80 14.41 12.46
C ALA A 161 -4.83 14.65 10.94
N VAL A 162 -5.84 15.35 10.44
CA VAL A 162 -5.92 15.73 9.01
C VAL A 162 -4.77 16.65 8.62
N ILE A 163 -4.47 17.67 9.42
CA ILE A 163 -3.33 18.58 9.17
C ILE A 163 -2.01 17.81 9.17
N ALA A 164 -1.79 16.94 10.16
CA ALA A 164 -0.59 16.12 10.23
C ALA A 164 -0.46 15.21 8.99
N ALA A 165 -1.55 14.55 8.56
CA ALA A 165 -1.54 13.71 7.36
C ALA A 165 -1.25 14.52 6.08
N HIS A 166 -1.82 15.73 5.97
CA HIS A 166 -1.56 16.64 4.85
C HIS A 166 -0.09 17.04 4.79
N VAL A 167 0.49 17.49 5.90
CA VAL A 167 1.91 17.87 6.01
C VAL A 167 2.83 16.70 5.64
N LEU A 168 2.52 15.49 6.12
CA LEU A 168 3.30 14.29 5.78
C LEU A 168 3.24 13.96 4.29
N THR A 169 2.06 14.10 3.69
CA THR A 169 1.85 13.87 2.25
C THR A 169 2.54 14.94 1.41
N ALA A 170 2.48 16.20 1.82
CA ALA A 170 3.23 17.29 1.17
C ALA A 170 4.74 17.05 1.24
N ALA A 171 5.26 16.63 2.41
CA ALA A 171 6.70 16.38 2.58
C ALA A 171 7.22 15.16 1.80
N LEU A 172 6.46 14.06 1.78
CA LEU A 172 6.97 12.75 1.33
C LEU A 172 6.25 12.19 0.09
N GLY A 173 5.05 12.66 -0.20
CA GLY A 173 4.11 11.98 -1.09
C GLY A 173 3.43 10.78 -0.43
N GLU A 174 2.26 10.40 -0.94
CA GLU A 174 1.39 9.38 -0.36
C GLU A 174 2.09 8.01 -0.24
N ASP A 175 2.81 7.59 -1.28
CA ASP A 175 3.46 6.28 -1.28
C ASP A 175 4.58 6.17 -0.23
N GLN A 176 5.36 7.25 -0.03
CA GLN A 176 6.43 7.26 0.96
C GLN A 176 5.88 7.36 2.39
N VAL A 177 4.75 8.06 2.59
CA VAL A 177 4.01 8.03 3.86
C VAL A 177 3.60 6.59 4.18
N ALA A 178 2.93 5.91 3.25
CA ALA A 178 2.52 4.51 3.42
C ALA A 178 3.71 3.56 3.65
N ARG A 179 4.85 3.83 3.00
CA ARG A 179 6.07 3.01 3.09
C ARG A 179 6.82 3.18 4.40
N TRP A 180 6.98 4.41 4.89
CA TRP A 180 7.97 4.70 5.95
C TRP A 180 7.40 5.29 7.22
N ILE A 181 6.21 5.87 7.19
CA ILE A 181 5.64 6.50 8.38
C ILE A 181 4.88 5.45 9.21
N GLY A 182 5.12 5.45 10.52
CA GLY A 182 4.46 4.60 11.48
C GLY A 182 3.31 5.31 12.18
N ALA A 183 3.31 5.28 13.51
CA ALA A 183 2.32 5.98 14.30
C ALA A 183 2.47 7.50 14.14
N VAL A 184 1.34 8.20 13.97
CA VAL A 184 1.30 9.66 13.92
C VAL A 184 0.47 10.14 15.10
N ASN A 185 1.13 10.87 16.00
CA ASN A 185 0.49 11.51 17.15
C ASN A 185 0.51 13.02 16.96
N THR A 186 -0.48 13.73 17.51
CA THR A 186 -0.49 15.19 17.55
C THR A 186 -0.40 15.67 18.99
N VAL A 187 0.34 16.76 19.21
CA VAL A 187 0.59 17.32 20.54
C VAL A 187 0.39 18.83 20.55
N THR A 188 0.02 19.36 21.72
CA THR A 188 -0.18 20.80 21.94
C THR A 188 1.02 21.48 22.58
N GLU A 189 2.02 20.71 23.01
CA GLU A 189 3.30 21.19 23.50
C GLU A 189 4.39 20.85 22.49
N ARG A 190 5.27 21.82 22.20
CA ARG A 190 6.32 21.64 21.21
C ARG A 190 7.33 20.58 21.68
N PRO A 191 7.68 19.57 20.86
CA PRO A 191 8.74 18.63 21.19
C PRO A 191 10.09 19.34 21.39
N LEU A 192 10.94 18.80 22.27
CA LEU A 192 12.26 19.39 22.59
C LEU A 192 13.19 19.41 21.36
N ASP A 193 13.28 18.30 20.64
CA ASP A 193 14.14 18.11 19.46
C ASP A 193 13.31 18.15 18.16
N ALA A 194 12.41 19.13 18.03
CA ALA A 194 11.51 19.21 16.89
C ALA A 194 12.25 19.67 15.62
N LEU A 195 11.96 18.99 14.50
CA LEU A 195 12.50 19.31 13.17
C LEU A 195 11.38 19.84 12.26
N PRO A 196 11.69 20.68 11.26
CA PRO A 196 10.70 21.08 10.27
C PRO A 196 10.31 19.89 9.37
N PRO A 197 9.07 19.86 8.83
CA PRO A 197 8.63 18.80 7.92
C PRO A 197 9.53 18.58 6.70
N SER A 198 10.18 19.64 6.20
CA SER A 198 11.14 19.60 5.10
C SER A 198 12.38 18.73 5.38
N SER A 199 12.63 18.35 6.63
CA SER A 199 13.70 17.41 6.99
C SER A 199 13.32 15.93 6.81
N LEU A 200 12.02 15.61 6.68
CA LEU A 200 11.54 14.22 6.59
C LEU A 200 12.13 13.43 5.41
N PRO A 201 12.23 13.98 4.17
CA PRO A 201 12.76 13.22 3.04
C PRO A 201 14.15 12.65 3.33
N ALA A 202 15.05 13.44 3.90
CA ALA A 202 16.41 12.99 4.23
C ALA A 202 16.44 11.86 5.27
N VAL A 203 15.57 11.94 6.29
CA VAL A 203 15.45 10.89 7.32
C VAL A 203 14.92 9.59 6.71
N VAL A 204 13.89 9.70 5.87
CA VAL A 204 13.31 8.56 5.16
C VAL A 204 14.32 7.94 4.19
N ASP A 205 15.09 8.75 3.46
CA ASP A 205 16.10 8.26 2.52
C ASP A 205 17.22 7.50 3.25
N GLN A 206 17.67 7.99 4.41
CA GLN A 206 18.66 7.30 5.23
C GLN A 206 18.14 5.96 5.75
N LEU A 207 16.87 5.91 6.17
CA LEU A 207 16.23 4.66 6.58
C LEU A 207 16.07 3.70 5.41
N ALA A 208 15.67 4.20 4.24
CA ALA A 208 15.54 3.41 3.02
C ALA A 208 16.87 2.79 2.58
N GLN A 209 17.97 3.54 2.65
CA GLN A 209 19.31 3.03 2.36
C GLN A 209 19.73 1.89 3.30
N THR A 210 19.35 1.96 4.57
CA THR A 210 19.61 0.90 5.55
C THR A 210 18.86 -0.41 5.21
N HIS A 211 17.76 -0.30 4.47
CA HIS A 211 16.89 -1.42 4.10
C HIS A 211 16.74 -1.58 2.57
N ALA A 212 17.75 -1.16 1.80
CA ALA A 212 17.68 -1.16 0.33
C ALA A 212 17.53 -2.58 -0.26
N ALA A 213 18.11 -3.58 0.40
CA ALA A 213 17.95 -4.98 0.02
C ALA A 213 16.88 -5.63 0.90
N PRO A 214 15.86 -6.30 0.31
CA PRO A 214 14.92 -7.08 1.09
C PRO A 214 15.65 -8.21 1.81
N SER A 215 15.32 -8.37 3.09
CA SER A 215 15.86 -9.40 3.97
C SER A 215 14.74 -10.27 4.50
N TRP A 216 15.09 -11.28 5.31
CA TRP A 216 14.14 -12.11 6.02
C TRP A 216 14.38 -11.94 7.53
N LEU A 217 13.36 -11.54 8.26
CA LEU A 217 13.35 -11.66 9.71
C LEU A 217 12.91 -13.07 10.06
N THR A 218 13.71 -13.74 10.89
CA THR A 218 13.38 -15.08 11.40
C THR A 218 13.04 -15.00 12.87
N GLY A 219 12.13 -15.88 13.31
CA GLY A 219 11.71 -16.00 14.69
C GLY A 219 11.37 -17.43 15.05
N GLU A 220 11.35 -17.69 16.35
CA GLU A 220 10.92 -18.96 16.92
C GLU A 220 9.59 -18.76 17.65
N GLY A 221 8.74 -19.78 17.60
CA GLY A 221 7.44 -19.77 18.22
C GLY A 221 6.98 -21.18 18.59
N ARG A 222 5.68 -21.31 18.83
CA ARG A 222 5.04 -22.61 19.06
C ARG A 222 3.81 -22.75 18.18
N THR A 223 3.61 -23.95 17.65
CA THR A 223 2.38 -24.29 16.93
C THR A 223 1.19 -24.33 17.90
N ALA A 224 -0.03 -24.42 17.37
CA ALA A 224 -1.24 -24.63 18.17
C ALA A 224 -1.18 -25.91 19.03
N ARG A 225 -0.33 -26.88 18.66
CA ARG A 225 -0.09 -28.13 19.42
C ARG A 225 1.03 -27.99 20.45
N GLY A 226 1.67 -26.82 20.54
CA GLY A 226 2.75 -26.53 21.48
C GLY A 226 4.14 -26.96 21.03
N HIS A 227 4.30 -27.52 19.82
CA HIS A 227 5.61 -27.89 19.27
C HIS A 227 6.39 -26.65 18.80
N PRO A 228 7.73 -26.71 18.74
CA PRO A 228 8.54 -25.64 18.16
C PRO A 228 8.08 -25.28 16.74
N ALA A 229 8.13 -23.98 16.43
CA ALA A 229 7.84 -23.45 15.11
C ALA A 229 8.90 -22.42 14.73
N LEU A 230 9.24 -22.37 13.44
CA LEU A 230 10.07 -21.33 12.84
C LEU A 230 9.20 -20.46 11.94
N ILE A 231 9.31 -19.15 12.09
CA ILE A 231 8.70 -18.19 11.19
C ILE A 231 9.78 -17.40 10.46
N ALA A 232 9.56 -17.13 9.19
CA ALA A 232 10.31 -16.14 8.45
C ALA A 232 9.35 -15.18 7.75
N VAL A 233 9.63 -13.88 7.82
CA VAL A 233 8.84 -12.82 7.18
C VAL A 233 9.79 -11.95 6.37
N ARG A 234 9.37 -11.61 5.14
CA ARG A 234 10.07 -10.64 4.30
C ARG A 234 10.16 -9.30 5.02
N PHE A 235 11.31 -8.64 4.99
CA PHE A 235 11.51 -7.38 5.70
C PHE A 235 12.41 -6.38 4.97
N PRO A 236 12.02 -5.10 4.89
CA PRO A 236 10.71 -4.58 5.30
C PRO A 236 9.60 -5.05 4.34
N LEU A 237 8.46 -5.49 4.89
CA LEU A 237 7.28 -5.81 4.09
C LEU A 237 6.42 -4.57 3.95
N ARG A 238 6.18 -4.14 2.71
CA ARG A 238 5.44 -2.93 2.39
C ARG A 238 4.43 -3.21 1.31
N ARG A 239 3.15 -3.12 1.67
CA ARG A 239 2.06 -3.33 0.72
C ARG A 239 2.09 -2.33 -0.44
N VAL A 240 2.49 -1.09 -0.18
CA VAL A 240 2.56 -0.03 -1.19
C VAL A 240 3.49 -0.39 -2.36
N ASP A 241 4.43 -1.32 -2.17
CA ASP A 241 5.29 -1.83 -3.26
C ASP A 241 4.57 -2.85 -4.16
N PHE A 242 3.38 -3.31 -3.76
CA PHE A 242 2.56 -4.32 -4.42
C PHE A 242 1.09 -3.87 -4.51
N PRO A 243 0.78 -2.72 -5.12
CA PRO A 243 -0.54 -2.08 -5.02
C PRO A 243 -1.69 -2.93 -5.55
N LEU A 244 -1.43 -3.85 -6.48
CA LEU A 244 -2.44 -4.74 -7.09
C LEU A 244 -2.53 -6.11 -6.44
N TYR A 245 -1.67 -6.42 -5.48
CA TYR A 245 -1.58 -7.78 -4.97
C TYR A 245 -2.64 -7.98 -3.89
N GLU A 246 -3.87 -8.24 -4.32
CA GLU A 246 -5.07 -8.27 -3.48
C GLU A 246 -5.57 -9.70 -3.19
N GLN A 247 -4.85 -10.72 -3.64
CA GLN A 247 -5.15 -12.12 -3.32
C GLN A 247 -4.13 -12.66 -2.33
N HIS A 248 -4.59 -13.10 -1.16
CA HIS A 248 -3.79 -13.89 -0.24
C HIS A 248 -3.86 -15.37 -0.64
N ILE A 249 -2.70 -15.95 -0.94
CA ILE A 249 -2.54 -17.35 -1.32
C ILE A 249 -1.75 -18.04 -0.22
N VAL A 250 -2.34 -19.10 0.36
CA VAL A 250 -1.70 -19.93 1.38
C VAL A 250 -1.37 -21.29 0.77
N VAL A 251 -0.10 -21.68 0.83
CA VAL A 251 0.39 -22.97 0.34
C VAL A 251 0.93 -23.79 1.51
N GLY A 252 0.24 -24.86 1.88
CA GLY A 252 0.68 -25.81 2.90
C GLY A 252 1.34 -27.04 2.28
N LEU A 253 2.62 -27.26 2.57
CA LEU A 253 3.39 -28.42 2.14
C LEU A 253 3.73 -29.32 3.34
N PRO A 254 3.26 -30.58 3.39
CA PRO A 254 3.76 -31.54 4.36
C PRO A 254 5.18 -31.98 4.01
N TYR A 255 5.96 -32.43 4.98
CA TYR A 255 7.26 -33.08 4.73
C TYR A 255 7.39 -34.39 5.50
N GLN A 256 8.24 -35.29 4.99
CA GLN A 256 8.38 -36.65 5.54
C GLN A 256 9.54 -36.82 6.51
N HIS A 257 10.58 -35.97 6.42
CA HIS A 257 11.77 -36.09 7.25
C HIS A 257 11.82 -34.96 8.27
N SER A 258 11.57 -35.30 9.53
CA SER A 258 11.59 -34.36 10.63
C SER A 258 12.36 -34.86 11.85
N GLY A 259 12.89 -33.92 12.62
CA GLY A 259 13.55 -34.20 13.89
C GLY A 259 12.55 -34.49 15.02
N PRO A 260 13.04 -34.75 16.25
CA PRO A 260 12.18 -34.93 17.43
C PRO A 260 11.30 -33.72 17.76
N ASP A 261 11.70 -32.54 17.31
CA ASP A 261 10.98 -31.26 17.40
C ASP A 261 9.94 -31.06 16.31
N ARG A 262 9.84 -32.01 15.35
CA ARG A 262 8.97 -31.96 14.18
C ARG A 262 9.28 -30.77 13.26
N LEU A 263 10.54 -30.34 13.24
CA LEU A 263 11.11 -29.42 12.25
C LEU A 263 11.79 -30.23 11.13
N PRO A 264 11.86 -29.71 9.89
CA PRO A 264 12.35 -30.47 8.76
C PRO A 264 13.86 -30.67 8.88
N VAL A 265 14.29 -31.90 8.61
CA VAL A 265 15.70 -32.24 8.36
C VAL A 265 15.88 -32.56 6.87
N ASP A 266 17.11 -32.65 6.40
CA ASP A 266 17.34 -33.07 5.01
C ASP A 266 16.93 -34.55 4.82
N PRO A 267 16.40 -34.92 3.63
CA PRO A 267 16.29 -34.11 2.41
C PRO A 267 15.12 -33.12 2.37
N SER A 268 14.12 -33.24 3.26
CA SER A 268 12.93 -32.40 3.24
C SER A 268 13.22 -30.90 3.37
N GLY A 269 14.19 -30.53 4.21
CA GLY A 269 14.64 -29.15 4.35
C GLY A 269 15.12 -28.55 3.02
N ALA A 270 15.92 -29.30 2.25
CA ALA A 270 16.36 -28.91 0.92
C ALA A 270 15.21 -28.80 -0.09
N SER A 271 14.28 -29.77 -0.10
CA SER A 271 13.09 -29.75 -0.97
C SER A 271 12.24 -28.49 -0.74
N LEU A 272 12.02 -28.13 0.53
CA LEU A 272 11.22 -26.94 0.91
C LEU A 272 11.91 -25.62 0.49
N ARG A 273 13.24 -25.53 0.63
CA ARG A 273 14.00 -24.37 0.14
C ARG A 273 13.93 -24.29 -1.38
N GLY A 274 14.13 -25.41 -2.09
CA GLY A 274 14.00 -25.47 -3.54
C GLY A 274 12.63 -25.03 -4.03
N PHE A 275 11.55 -25.47 -3.37
CA PHE A 275 10.19 -25.06 -3.70
C PHE A 275 9.99 -23.54 -3.55
N ALA A 276 10.58 -22.93 -2.52
CA ALA A 276 10.49 -21.49 -2.31
C ALA A 276 11.34 -20.71 -3.33
N ASP A 277 12.63 -21.02 -3.42
CA ASP A 277 13.63 -20.19 -4.13
C ASP A 277 13.58 -20.38 -5.66
N THR A 278 13.24 -21.58 -6.12
CA THR A 278 13.21 -21.93 -7.55
C THR A 278 11.81 -22.21 -8.08
N GLY A 279 10.81 -22.28 -7.20
CA GLY A 279 9.40 -22.42 -7.55
C GLY A 279 8.64 -21.12 -7.32
N LEU A 280 8.25 -20.87 -6.07
CA LEU A 280 7.38 -19.75 -5.69
C LEU A 280 7.98 -18.39 -6.04
N ALA A 281 9.27 -18.17 -5.79
CA ALA A 281 9.94 -16.89 -6.05
C ALA A 281 10.01 -16.52 -7.55
N LEU A 282 9.78 -17.49 -8.44
CA LEU A 282 9.80 -17.28 -9.88
C LEU A 282 8.41 -17.10 -10.48
N VAL A 283 7.33 -17.22 -9.70
CA VAL A 283 5.97 -17.02 -10.20
C VAL A 283 5.73 -15.53 -10.47
N PRO A 284 5.51 -15.10 -11.73
CA PRO A 284 5.26 -13.70 -12.04
C PRO A 284 3.94 -13.24 -11.43
N GLY A 285 3.90 -12.00 -10.94
CA GLY A 285 2.67 -11.42 -10.37
C GLY A 285 2.33 -11.90 -8.95
N ALA A 286 3.26 -12.59 -8.28
CA ALA A 286 3.15 -12.95 -6.88
C ALA A 286 4.41 -12.54 -6.08
N VAL A 287 4.22 -12.34 -4.78
CA VAL A 287 5.30 -12.12 -3.82
C VAL A 287 5.12 -13.05 -2.64
N LEU A 288 6.18 -13.79 -2.29
CA LEU A 288 6.25 -14.53 -1.03
C LEU A 288 6.54 -13.55 0.11
N VAL A 289 5.63 -13.49 1.09
CA VAL A 289 5.70 -12.51 2.19
C VAL A 289 6.09 -13.14 3.52
N ALA A 290 5.70 -14.38 3.76
CA ALA A 290 6.04 -15.10 4.98
C ALA A 290 6.02 -16.61 4.76
N HIS A 291 6.70 -17.35 5.64
CA HIS A 291 6.49 -18.77 5.79
C HIS A 291 6.65 -19.22 7.24
N GLU A 292 5.85 -20.21 7.63
CA GLU A 292 5.85 -20.83 8.95
C GLU A 292 6.17 -22.31 8.81
N THR A 293 7.02 -22.85 9.68
CA THR A 293 7.45 -24.25 9.64
C THR A 293 7.28 -24.87 11.01
N GLY A 294 6.58 -26.00 11.07
CA GLY A 294 6.40 -26.79 12.28
C GLY A 294 5.33 -27.85 12.08
N ASP A 295 5.22 -28.79 13.02
CA ASP A 295 4.20 -29.84 12.96
C ASP A 295 4.21 -30.67 11.66
N ASP A 296 5.39 -30.96 11.12
CA ASP A 296 5.59 -31.69 9.86
C ASP A 296 5.01 -31.00 8.61
N GLN A 297 4.79 -29.68 8.67
CA GLN A 297 4.40 -28.88 7.51
C GLN A 297 5.13 -27.54 7.43
N ARG A 298 5.24 -27.00 6.22
CA ARG A 298 5.57 -25.60 5.96
C ARG A 298 4.40 -24.92 5.28
N VAL A 299 4.01 -23.76 5.80
CA VAL A 299 2.96 -22.92 5.24
C VAL A 299 3.61 -21.68 4.65
N PHE A 300 3.39 -21.43 3.36
CA PHE A 300 3.83 -20.21 2.68
C PHE A 300 2.66 -19.26 2.50
N HIS A 301 2.91 -17.97 2.72
CA HIS A 301 1.96 -16.89 2.54
C HIS A 301 2.45 -16.04 1.37
N LEU A 302 1.65 -15.96 0.31
CA LEU A 302 1.92 -15.13 -0.85
C LEU A 302 0.80 -14.12 -1.05
N TYR A 303 1.15 -12.99 -1.64
CA TYR A 303 0.15 -12.08 -2.23
C TYR A 303 0.34 -12.01 -3.73
N ALA A 304 -0.75 -11.95 -4.48
CA ALA A 304 -0.72 -11.92 -5.92
C ALA A 304 -1.77 -10.98 -6.52
N ASP A 305 -1.46 -10.50 -7.72
CA ASP A 305 -2.42 -9.78 -8.56
C ASP A 305 -3.50 -10.76 -9.08
N PRO A 306 -4.80 -10.53 -8.79
CA PRO A 306 -5.89 -11.37 -9.30
C PRO A 306 -5.87 -11.60 -10.81
N GLU A 307 -5.33 -10.67 -11.60
CA GLU A 307 -5.32 -10.71 -13.07
C GLU A 307 -4.05 -11.34 -13.65
N SER A 308 -3.06 -11.68 -12.81
CA SER A 308 -1.76 -12.21 -13.25
C SER A 308 -1.76 -13.69 -13.64
N GLY A 309 -2.77 -14.46 -13.20
CA GLY A 309 -2.78 -15.92 -13.30
C GLY A 309 -1.85 -16.64 -12.30
N ALA A 310 -1.20 -15.91 -11.39
CA ALA A 310 -0.26 -16.48 -10.43
C ALA A 310 -0.87 -17.56 -9.53
N ALA A 311 -2.14 -17.41 -9.12
CA ALA A 311 -2.83 -18.40 -8.29
C ALA A 311 -2.87 -19.78 -8.95
N ALA A 312 -3.23 -19.84 -10.25
CA ALA A 312 -3.26 -21.09 -10.99
C ALA A 312 -1.86 -21.70 -11.18
N ALA A 313 -0.84 -20.85 -11.41
CA ALA A 313 0.55 -21.29 -11.51
C ALA A 313 1.06 -21.88 -10.19
N ILE A 314 0.73 -21.25 -9.06
CA ILE A 314 1.08 -21.74 -7.71
C ILE A 314 0.37 -23.06 -7.40
N GLU A 315 -0.91 -23.19 -7.74
CA GLU A 315 -1.65 -24.45 -7.60
C GLU A 315 -1.01 -25.59 -8.40
N GLN A 316 -0.63 -25.32 -9.65
CA GLN A 316 0.05 -26.29 -10.51
C GLN A 316 1.42 -26.68 -9.94
N LEU A 317 2.20 -25.71 -9.46
CA LEU A 317 3.50 -25.94 -8.83
C LEU A 317 3.34 -26.80 -7.56
N ALA A 318 2.38 -26.46 -6.70
CA ALA A 318 2.09 -27.20 -5.46
C ALA A 318 1.64 -28.64 -5.73
N ALA A 319 0.92 -28.88 -6.85
CA ALA A 319 0.54 -30.24 -7.25
C ALA A 319 1.74 -31.14 -7.59
N GLY A 320 2.89 -30.57 -7.92
CA GLY A 320 4.16 -31.29 -8.15
C GLY A 320 4.91 -31.70 -6.88
N TRP A 321 4.41 -31.33 -5.69
CA TRP A 321 5.07 -31.66 -4.42
C TRP A 321 5.08 -33.17 -4.15
N SER A 322 6.26 -33.72 -3.87
CA SER A 322 6.47 -35.17 -3.77
C SER A 322 6.32 -35.74 -2.35
N GLU A 323 6.38 -34.91 -1.31
CA GLU A 323 6.41 -35.37 0.08
C GLU A 323 5.03 -35.44 0.74
N GLY A 324 3.96 -35.29 -0.05
CA GLY A 324 2.59 -35.49 0.40
C GLY A 324 1.62 -34.58 -0.34
N ARG A 325 0.37 -34.55 0.14
CA ARG A 325 -0.66 -33.73 -0.49
C ARG A 325 -0.52 -32.26 -0.09
N ALA A 326 -0.04 -31.43 -1.01
CA ALA A 326 -0.07 -29.98 -0.87
C ALA A 326 -1.52 -29.46 -0.75
N ARG A 327 -1.68 -28.34 -0.04
CA ARG A 327 -2.94 -27.60 0.06
C ARG A 327 -2.71 -26.18 -0.40
N VAL A 328 -3.61 -25.67 -1.22
CA VAL A 328 -3.60 -24.28 -1.67
C VAL A 328 -4.97 -23.68 -1.40
N SER A 329 -4.99 -22.46 -0.87
CA SER A 329 -6.21 -21.65 -0.74
C SER A 329 -5.94 -20.22 -1.14
N THR A 330 -6.87 -19.65 -1.91
CA THR A 330 -6.78 -18.28 -2.41
C THR A 330 -7.99 -17.49 -1.92
N THR A 331 -7.74 -16.35 -1.28
CA THR A 331 -8.78 -15.46 -0.73
C THR A 331 -8.51 -14.02 -1.15
N SER A 332 -9.55 -13.24 -1.43
CA SER A 332 -9.39 -11.80 -1.64
C SER A 332 -9.11 -11.13 -0.29
N ASP A 333 -7.98 -10.44 -0.20
CA ASP A 333 -7.51 -9.71 0.97
C ASP A 333 -6.80 -8.44 0.51
N PRO A 334 -7.55 -7.46 -0.06
CA PRO A 334 -6.94 -6.24 -0.56
C PRO A 334 -6.23 -5.51 0.57
N SER A 335 -6.71 -5.52 1.82
CA SER A 335 -6.08 -4.80 2.94
C SER A 335 -4.83 -5.47 3.51
N TRP A 336 -4.48 -6.70 3.08
CA TRP A 336 -3.41 -7.52 3.67
C TRP A 336 -3.67 -7.85 5.15
N ALA A 337 -4.94 -7.97 5.55
CA ALA A 337 -5.33 -8.22 6.93
C ALA A 337 -4.80 -9.57 7.46
N ALA A 338 -4.61 -10.56 6.58
CA ALA A 338 -4.15 -11.89 6.99
C ALA A 338 -2.71 -11.94 7.50
N ILE A 339 -1.87 -10.95 7.14
CA ILE A 339 -0.48 -10.86 7.57
C ILE A 339 -0.17 -9.57 8.33
N GLU A 340 -1.20 -8.80 8.69
CA GLU A 340 -1.07 -7.51 9.37
C GLU A 340 -0.25 -7.61 10.66
N ALA A 341 -0.41 -8.68 11.43
CA ALA A 341 0.36 -8.96 12.65
C ALA A 341 1.88 -9.10 12.41
N TYR A 342 2.31 -9.31 11.17
CA TYR A 342 3.72 -9.40 10.77
C TYR A 342 4.26 -8.09 10.16
N MET A 343 3.40 -7.07 9.96
CA MET A 343 3.77 -5.77 9.41
C MET A 343 4.12 -4.72 10.48
N TYR A 344 3.81 -5.00 11.76
CA TYR A 344 4.00 -4.10 12.91
C TYR A 344 4.89 -4.70 14.00
#